data_AF-A0A964D4I3-F1
#
_entry.id   AF-A0A964D4I3-F1
#
_cell.length_a   1.000
_cell.length_b   1.000
_cell.length_c   1.000
_cell.angle_alpha   90.00
_cell.angle_beta   90.00
_cell.angle_gamma   90.00
#
_symmetry.space_group_name_H-M   'P 1'
#
loop_
_entity.id
_entity.type
_entity.pdbx_description
1 polymer ?
#
loop_
_entity_poly.entity_id
_entity_poly.type
_entity_poly.pdbx_seq_one_letter_code
_entity_poly.pdbx_strand_id
1 'polypeptide(L)'
;MVIAQTNPPNLASDATKTSFTPDEYRAMEETAEERHEYCNGEIIAMPGGSEVHSAIACNLLIHLGFLLRDTDFRLYNSDLRVWIPEYNCGTYTDLMVVNGEPEFHGSRTDEILNPLLIVEVLSPSTEAYDRGEKFRK
;
A
#
# COMPACT_ATOMS: atom_id res chain seq x y z
N MET A 1 -46.29 19.35 -32.15
CA MET A 1 -45.15 19.52 -31.24
C MET A 1 -44.71 18.13 -30.82
N VAL A 2 -43.69 17.57 -31.49
CA VAL A 2 -43.17 16.23 -31.23
C VAL A 2 -41.93 16.40 -30.38
N ILE A 3 -41.97 15.93 -29.13
CA ILE A 3 -40.80 15.96 -28.24
C ILE A 3 -40.09 14.63 -28.43
N ALA A 4 -38.99 14.63 -29.19
CA ALA A 4 -38.13 13.48 -29.34
C ALA A 4 -37.36 13.26 -28.03
N GLN A 5 -37.59 12.12 -27.37
CA GLN A 5 -36.70 11.63 -26.32
C GLN A 5 -35.39 11.19 -26.98
N THR A 6 -34.34 11.98 -26.82
CA THR A 6 -32.99 11.53 -27.14
C THR A 6 -32.41 10.91 -25.87
N ASN A 7 -32.28 9.59 -25.86
CA ASN A 7 -31.44 8.94 -24.86
C ASN A 7 -29.99 9.41 -25.08
N PRO A 8 -29.26 9.78 -24.02
CA PRO A 8 -27.84 10.10 -24.17
C PRO A 8 -27.08 8.87 -24.66
N PRO A 9 -26.00 9.05 -25.45
CA PRO A 9 -25.17 7.95 -25.90
C PRO A 9 -24.64 7.18 -24.70
N ASN A 10 -24.83 5.86 -24.72
CA ASN A 10 -24.15 4.95 -23.82
C ASN A 10 -22.66 5.01 -24.15
N LEU A 11 -21.91 5.85 -23.42
CA LEU A 11 -20.46 5.81 -23.40
C LEU A 11 -20.07 4.53 -22.65
N ALA A 12 -20.12 3.40 -23.35
CA ALA A 12 -19.29 2.27 -23.00
C ALA A 12 -17.84 2.75 -23.07
N SER A 13 -17.29 3.11 -21.92
CA SER A 13 -15.89 3.48 -21.78
C SER A 13 -15.05 2.23 -21.95
N ASP A 14 -14.72 1.90 -23.20
CA ASP A 14 -13.57 1.06 -23.52
C ASP A 14 -12.30 1.89 -23.26
N ALA A 15 -12.11 2.27 -22.00
CA ALA A 15 -10.85 2.82 -21.54
C ALA A 15 -9.90 1.62 -21.46
N THR A 16 -9.02 1.48 -22.46
CA THR A 16 -7.84 0.65 -22.35
C THR A 16 -7.17 1.00 -21.02
N LYS A 17 -7.33 0.17 -19.99
CA LYS A 17 -6.68 0.36 -18.69
C LYS A 17 -5.19 0.30 -18.99
N THR A 18 -4.51 1.44 -18.97
CA THR A 18 -3.05 1.49 -19.09
C THR A 18 -2.49 0.71 -17.91
N SER A 19 -1.98 -0.49 -18.19
CA SER A 19 -1.36 -1.36 -17.19
C SER A 19 0.11 -1.00 -17.10
N PHE A 20 0.59 -0.71 -15.89
CA PHE A 20 1.99 -0.38 -15.64
C PHE A 20 2.80 -1.64 -15.37
N THR A 21 4.00 -1.71 -15.92
CA THR A 21 5.01 -2.66 -15.43
C THR A 21 5.52 -2.20 -14.05
N PRO A 22 6.07 -3.11 -13.22
CA PRO A 22 6.67 -2.73 -11.95
C PRO A 22 7.78 -1.68 -12.09
N ASP A 23 8.54 -1.72 -13.19
CA ASP A 23 9.64 -0.77 -13.41
C ASP A 23 9.14 0.60 -13.84
N GLU A 24 8.06 0.69 -14.62
CA GLU A 24 7.40 1.97 -14.93
C GLU A 24 6.80 2.60 -13.68
N TYR A 25 6.15 1.78 -12.82
CA TYR A 25 5.65 2.23 -11.52
C TYR A 25 6.78 2.78 -10.65
N ARG A 26 7.91 2.07 -10.54
CA ARG A 26 9.06 2.52 -9.72
C ARG A 26 9.66 3.82 -10.25
N ALA A 27 9.82 3.94 -11.57
CA ALA A 27 10.34 5.16 -12.18
C ALA A 27 9.41 6.36 -11.93
N MET A 28 8.10 6.14 -11.94
CA MET A 28 7.12 7.18 -11.56
C MET A 28 7.29 7.56 -10.08
N GLU A 29 7.32 6.56 -9.19
CA GLU A 29 7.36 6.77 -7.74
C GLU A 29 8.63 7.52 -7.28
N GLU A 30 9.77 7.34 -7.94
CA GLU A 30 11.02 8.07 -7.62
C GLU A 30 10.89 9.60 -7.70
N THR A 31 9.90 10.11 -8.44
CA THR A 31 9.68 11.54 -8.64
C THR A 31 8.30 12.01 -8.16
N ALA A 32 7.49 11.12 -7.59
CA ALA A 32 6.13 11.42 -7.19
C ALA A 32 6.10 12.25 -5.90
N GLU A 33 5.18 13.22 -5.84
CA GLU A 33 4.89 13.98 -4.60
C GLU A 33 4.00 13.18 -3.64
N GLU A 34 3.20 12.26 -4.18
CA GLU A 34 2.29 11.37 -3.46
C GLU A 34 2.79 9.92 -3.52
N ARG A 35 2.43 9.10 -2.53
CA ARG A 35 2.76 7.67 -2.50
C ARG A 35 1.69 6.87 -3.20
N HIS A 36 2.12 5.80 -3.87
CA HIS A 36 1.20 4.90 -4.57
C HIS A 36 1.48 3.44 -4.24
N GLU A 37 0.43 2.64 -4.09
CA GLU A 37 0.52 1.19 -4.14
C GLU A 37 0.51 0.71 -5.59
N TYR A 38 1.15 -0.43 -5.83
CA TYR A 38 1.12 -1.12 -7.09
C TYR A 38 0.46 -2.48 -6.91
N CYS A 39 -0.45 -2.88 -7.80
CA CYS A 39 -0.98 -4.23 -7.78
C CYS A 39 -1.40 -4.70 -9.17
N ASN A 40 -0.68 -5.69 -9.71
CA ASN A 40 -0.94 -6.28 -11.02
C ASN A 40 -1.14 -5.26 -12.16
N GLY A 41 -0.29 -4.23 -12.17
CA GLY A 41 -0.30 -3.17 -13.17
C GLY A 41 -1.26 -2.00 -12.90
N GLU A 42 -1.97 -2.03 -11.78
CA GLU A 42 -2.75 -0.90 -11.29
C GLU A 42 -1.93 -0.08 -10.30
N ILE A 43 -2.04 1.25 -10.42
CA ILE A 43 -1.45 2.22 -9.49
C ILE A 43 -2.59 2.79 -8.65
N ILE A 44 -2.46 2.70 -7.33
CA ILE A 44 -3.48 3.12 -6.37
C ILE A 44 -2.87 4.23 -5.51
N ALA A 45 -3.38 5.45 -5.65
CA ALA A 45 -2.93 6.57 -4.82
C ALA A 45 -3.26 6.32 -3.35
N MET A 46 -2.30 6.56 -2.47
CA MET A 46 -2.53 6.46 -1.03
C MET A 46 -3.05 7.77 -0.47
N PRO A 47 -4.16 7.76 0.28
CA PRO A 47 -4.58 8.94 1.02
C PRO A 47 -3.56 9.25 2.12
N GLY A 48 -3.37 10.53 2.42
CA GLY A 48 -2.60 10.95 3.59
C GLY A 48 -3.21 10.45 4.90
N GLY A 49 -2.39 10.29 5.93
CA GLY A 49 -2.82 9.92 7.27
C GLY A 49 -3.47 11.07 8.04
N SER A 50 -4.39 10.76 8.95
CA SER A 50 -4.91 11.71 9.93
C SER A 50 -4.01 11.78 11.17
N GLU A 51 -4.10 12.86 11.96
CA GLU A 51 -3.33 13.00 13.21
C GLU A 51 -3.61 11.84 14.17
N VAL A 52 -4.88 11.46 14.34
CA VAL A 52 -5.29 10.35 15.22
C VAL A 52 -4.74 9.01 14.73
N HIS A 53 -4.80 8.76 13.43
CA HIS A 53 -4.25 7.55 12.80
C HIS A 53 -2.74 7.44 13.04
N SER A 54 -2.02 8.54 12.79
CA SER A 54 -0.57 8.64 13.04
C SER A 54 -0.21 8.42 14.51
N ALA A 55 -0.96 9.02 15.43
CA ALA A 55 -0.74 8.85 16.87
C ALA A 55 -0.91 7.40 17.33
N ILE A 56 -1.92 6.69 16.82
CA ILE A 56 -2.13 5.27 17.14
C ILE A 56 -0.98 4.41 16.60
N ALA A 57 -0.59 4.60 15.33
CA ALA A 57 0.51 3.87 14.73
C ALA A 57 1.83 4.10 15.51
N CYS A 58 2.13 5.34 15.88
CA CYS A 58 3.31 5.69 16.67
C CYS A 58 3.30 5.02 18.06
N ASN A 59 2.16 5.03 18.76
CA ASN A 59 2.05 4.38 20.06
C ASN A 59 2.31 2.87 19.96
N LEU A 60 1.75 2.20 18.94
CA LEU A 60 2.00 0.78 18.69
C LEU A 60 3.48 0.51 18.38
N LEU A 61 4.11 1.33 17.53
CA LEU A 61 5.53 1.22 17.21
C LEU A 61 6.40 1.33 18.46
N ILE A 62 6.12 2.33 19.31
CA ILE A 62 6.84 2.54 20.57
C ILE A 62 6.66 1.33 21.48
N HIS A 63 5.42 0.87 21.71
CA HIS A 63 5.15 -0.26 22.59
C HIS A 63 5.82 -1.55 22.12
N LEU A 64 5.72 -1.88 20.83
CA LEU A 64 6.41 -3.03 20.25
C LEU A 64 7.93 -2.88 20.34
N GLY A 65 8.45 -1.69 20.08
CA GLY A 65 9.89 -1.40 20.21
C GLY A 65 10.41 -1.60 21.64
N PHE A 66 9.61 -1.30 22.66
CA PHE A 66 9.95 -1.63 24.06
C PHE A 66 9.87 -3.13 24.34
N LEU A 67 8.84 -3.82 23.85
CA LEU A 67 8.66 -5.26 24.05
C LEU A 67 9.75 -6.10 23.38
N LEU A 68 10.29 -5.63 22.26
CA LEU A 68 11.24 -6.37 21.41
C LEU A 68 12.69 -5.85 21.50
N ARG A 69 12.99 -4.95 22.44
CA ARG A 69 14.24 -4.17 22.54
C ARG A 69 15.55 -4.97 22.50
N ASP A 70 15.54 -6.22 22.94
CA ASP A 70 16.74 -7.07 23.06
C ASP A 70 16.59 -8.36 22.23
N THR A 71 15.94 -8.24 21.07
CA THR A 71 15.70 -9.34 20.13
C THR A 71 16.26 -8.98 18.75
N ASP A 72 16.27 -9.94 17.83
CA ASP A 72 16.65 -9.70 16.43
C ASP A 72 15.51 -9.07 15.60
N PHE A 73 14.38 -8.74 16.21
CA PHE A 73 13.26 -8.13 15.49
C PHE A 73 13.55 -6.67 15.14
N ARG A 74 13.22 -6.30 13.90
CA ARG A 74 13.31 -4.94 13.38
C ARG A 74 11.92 -4.41 13.07
N LEU A 75 11.66 -3.18 13.48
CA LEU A 75 10.38 -2.52 13.28
C LEU A 75 10.53 -1.40 12.26
N TYR A 76 9.56 -1.29 11.37
CA TYR A 76 9.50 -0.24 10.37
C TYR A 76 8.12 0.42 10.41
N ASN A 77 8.10 1.72 10.12
CA ASN A 77 6.89 2.51 9.94
C ASN A 77 6.36 2.34 8.49
N SER A 78 5.45 3.23 8.09
CA SER A 78 4.79 3.24 6.78
C SER A 78 5.61 3.76 5.61
N ASP A 79 6.92 3.93 5.76
CA ASP A 79 7.78 4.42 4.69
C ASP A 79 8.28 3.32 3.74
N LEU A 80 8.26 2.06 4.18
CA LEU A 80 8.65 0.92 3.34
C LEU A 80 7.44 0.20 2.78
N ARG A 81 7.61 -0.35 1.57
CA ARG A 81 6.64 -1.25 0.96
C ARG A 81 6.90 -2.68 1.39
N VAL A 82 5.83 -3.45 1.52
CA VAL A 82 5.87 -4.90 1.41
C VAL A 82 5.67 -5.27 -0.06
N TRP A 83 6.62 -6.00 -0.63
CA TRP A 83 6.49 -6.57 -1.96
C TRP A 83 6.03 -8.02 -1.86
N ILE A 84 4.97 -8.37 -2.58
CA ILE A 84 4.33 -9.68 -2.59
C ILE A 84 4.46 -10.28 -3.99
N PRO A 85 5.52 -11.07 -4.27
CA PRO A 85 5.82 -11.57 -5.61
C PRO A 85 4.66 -12.34 -6.25
N GLU A 86 3.95 -13.14 -5.46
CA GLU A 86 2.87 -14.02 -5.92
C GLU A 86 1.70 -13.24 -6.51
N TYR A 87 1.48 -12.01 -6.04
CA TYR A 87 0.40 -11.14 -6.51
C TYR A 87 0.89 -10.03 -7.44
N ASN A 88 2.20 -9.90 -7.61
CA ASN A 88 2.82 -8.78 -8.30
C ASN A 88 2.31 -7.43 -7.71
N CYS A 89 2.39 -7.31 -6.38
CA CYS A 89 1.90 -6.14 -5.66
C CYS A 89 2.93 -5.58 -4.67
N GLY A 90 3.00 -4.25 -4.60
CA GLY A 90 3.74 -3.48 -3.61
C GLY A 90 2.79 -2.60 -2.83
N THR A 91 2.67 -2.81 -1.53
CA THR A 91 1.72 -2.11 -0.65
C THR A 91 2.45 -1.52 0.56
N TYR A 92 1.97 -0.40 1.07
CA TYR A 92 2.51 0.19 2.29
C TYR A 92 1.68 -0.25 3.49
N THR A 93 2.30 -0.34 4.65
CA THR A 93 1.64 -0.76 5.89
C THR A 93 1.85 0.25 6.99
N ASP A 94 0.93 0.43 7.93
CA ASP A 94 1.18 1.38 9.04
C ASP A 94 2.38 1.00 9.91
N LEU A 95 2.60 -0.30 10.11
CA LEU A 95 3.77 -0.83 10.80
C LEU A 95 4.06 -2.25 10.31
N MET A 96 5.34 -2.59 10.21
CA MET A 96 5.77 -3.97 10.00
C MET A 96 6.90 -4.38 10.95
N VAL A 97 7.02 -5.68 11.20
CA VAL A 97 8.12 -6.29 11.93
C VAL A 97 8.78 -7.36 11.07
N VAL A 98 10.10 -7.32 10.98
CA VAL A 98 10.94 -8.34 10.34
C VAL A 98 11.72 -9.10 11.42
N ASN A 99 11.94 -10.40 11.22
CA ASN A 99 12.81 -11.21 12.08
C ASN A 99 14.22 -11.27 11.49
N GLY A 100 15.19 -10.61 12.11
CA GLY A 100 16.56 -10.54 11.62
C GLY A 100 16.76 -9.45 10.56
N GLU A 101 17.53 -9.75 9.52
CA GLU A 101 17.83 -8.80 8.44
C GLU A 101 16.67 -8.70 7.44
N PRO A 102 16.36 -7.48 6.95
CA PRO A 102 15.38 -7.30 5.89
C PRO A 102 15.88 -7.92 4.59
N GLU A 103 15.01 -8.70 3.94
CA GLU A 103 15.20 -9.17 2.58
C GLU A 103 14.52 -8.19 1.64
N PHE A 104 15.31 -7.58 0.76
CA PHE A 104 14.79 -6.60 -0.20
C PHE A 104 14.52 -7.22 -1.56
N HIS A 105 13.56 -6.66 -2.27
CA HIS A 105 13.28 -7.05 -3.65
C HIS A 105 14.36 -6.50 -4.60
N GLY A 106 15.22 -7.42 -5.10
CA GLY A 106 16.31 -7.08 -6.01
C GLY A 106 17.40 -6.25 -5.31
N SER A 107 17.83 -5.16 -5.96
CA SER A 107 18.83 -4.23 -5.41
C SER A 107 18.22 -3.03 -4.68
N ARG A 108 16.93 -3.10 -4.36
CA ARG A 108 16.20 -2.01 -3.70
C ARG A 108 16.47 -2.00 -2.20
N THR A 109 16.05 -0.92 -1.54
CA THR A 109 16.15 -0.75 -0.08
C THR A 109 14.82 -0.30 0.54
N ASP A 110 13.74 -0.34 -0.23
CA ASP A 110 12.42 0.19 0.13
C ASP A 110 11.25 -0.79 -0.14
N GLU A 111 11.54 -2.00 -0.62
CA GLU A 111 10.59 -3.08 -0.86
C GLU A 111 11.01 -4.33 -0.07
N ILE A 112 10.34 -4.62 1.04
CA ILE A 112 10.58 -5.75 1.96
C ILE A 112 9.84 -7.00 1.49
N LEU A 113 10.52 -8.15 1.49
CA LEU A 113 9.99 -9.46 1.10
C LEU A 113 9.64 -10.36 2.29
N ASN A 114 10.22 -10.10 3.46
CA ASN A 114 10.12 -10.99 4.63
C ASN A 114 9.46 -10.36 5.87
N PRO A 115 8.31 -9.66 5.75
CA PRO A 115 7.60 -9.21 6.94
C PRO A 115 7.08 -10.41 7.74
N LEU A 116 7.32 -10.42 9.05
CA LEU A 116 6.75 -11.41 9.97
C LEU A 116 5.40 -10.96 10.52
N LEU A 117 5.24 -9.66 10.79
CA LEU A 117 4.01 -9.05 11.27
C LEU A 117 3.75 -7.78 10.46
N ILE A 118 2.50 -7.61 10.04
CA ILE A 118 1.97 -6.40 9.44
C ILE A 118 0.84 -5.89 10.32
N VAL A 119 0.80 -4.59 10.55
CA VAL A 119 -0.25 -3.93 11.32
C VAL A 119 -0.82 -2.78 10.50
N GLU A 120 -2.15 -2.69 10.50
CA GLU A 120 -2.92 -1.59 9.90
C GLU A 120 -3.83 -0.97 10.95
N VAL A 121 -3.77 0.35 11.05
CA VAL A 121 -4.67 1.16 11.87
C VAL A 121 -5.85 1.57 10.98
N LEU A 122 -6.99 0.96 11.25
CA LEU A 122 -8.18 1.18 10.44
C LEU A 122 -8.66 2.63 10.53
N SER A 123 -8.98 3.20 9.37
CA SER A 123 -9.63 4.50 9.23
C SER A 123 -10.99 4.33 8.53
N PRO A 124 -11.99 5.21 8.76
CA PRO A 124 -13.27 5.12 8.06
C PRO A 124 -13.16 5.11 6.53
N SER A 125 -12.12 5.72 5.97
CA SER A 125 -11.87 5.78 4.53
C SER A 125 -11.27 4.52 3.93
N THR A 126 -10.58 3.69 4.72
CA THR A 126 -9.82 2.52 4.23
C THR A 126 -10.24 1.19 4.87
N GLU A 127 -11.08 1.21 5.93
CA GLU A 127 -11.41 0.04 6.74
C GLU A 127 -11.87 -1.18 5.91
N ALA A 128 -12.71 -0.96 4.89
CA ALA A 128 -13.24 -2.05 4.07
C ALA A 128 -12.15 -2.73 3.22
N TYR A 129 -11.22 -1.94 2.69
CA TYR A 129 -10.06 -2.46 1.94
C TYR A 129 -9.11 -3.19 2.87
N ASP A 130 -8.77 -2.57 4.01
CA ASP A 130 -7.81 -3.10 4.96
C ASP A 130 -8.29 -4.43 5.55
N ARG A 131 -9.54 -4.52 6.03
CA ARG A 131 -10.08 -5.78 6.60
C ARG A 131 -10.24 -6.91 5.59
N GLY A 132 -10.30 -6.59 4.31
CA GLY A 132 -10.73 -7.50 3.25
C GLY A 132 -9.60 -7.81 2.29
N GLU A 133 -9.50 -6.98 1.25
CA GLU A 133 -8.68 -7.25 0.08
C GLU A 133 -7.19 -7.21 0.39
N LYS A 134 -6.74 -6.30 1.27
CA LYS A 134 -5.32 -6.13 1.60
C LYS A 134 -4.71 -7.36 2.26
N PHE A 135 -5.34 -7.88 3.32
CA PHE A 135 -4.86 -9.06 4.08
C PHE A 135 -5.21 -10.42 3.46
N ARG A 136 -5.85 -10.45 2.29
CA ARG A 136 -6.15 -11.69 1.55
C ARG A 136 -5.21 -11.95 0.38
N LYS A 137 -4.28 -11.03 0.13
CA LYS A 137 -3.12 -11.23 -0.76
C LYS A 137 -2.12 -12.03 0.07
#